data_AF-F9EQP9-F1
#
_entry.id   AF-F9EQP9-F1
#
_cell.length_a   1.000
_cell.length_b   1.000
_cell.length_c   1.000
_cell.angle_alpha   90.00
_cell.angle_beta   90.00
_cell.angle_gamma   90.00
#
_symmetry.space_group_name_H-M   'P 1'
#
loop_
_entity.id
_entity.type
_entity.pdbx_description
1 polymer ?
#
loop_
_entity_poly.entity_id
_entity_poly.type
_entity_poly.pdbx_seq_one_letter_code
_entity_poly.pdbx_strand_id
1 'polypeptide(L)'
;GNNGTNLYNLIFIGKDGIYYYDSEKKKQLKAGDNIFIGNIEEIAPNIFTDNENIYYFSAYSVRSGSRKSLGELLSRNTDIYYLDKKDGWKKVKDIREGSIGSIWKKGNKYYYFNNLGIFNSIDNTVYKISDKETLNYLLSKADDETDDIKSEGLTAINTDYIRDLIKNEKLIVVSGEKKMTITIKYKTDIVDKIFKYSIRIFLVVYFIFIIFKNFRKSRRISNENK
;
A
#
# COMPACT_ATOMS: atom_id res chain seq x y z
N GLY A 1 3.49 5.49 -16.25
CA GLY A 1 2.83 5.53 -14.93
C GLY A 1 2.17 4.19 -14.73
N ASN A 2 2.00 3.74 -13.48
CA ASN A 2 1.29 2.49 -13.19
C ASN A 2 -0.22 2.71 -13.31
N ASN A 3 -0.94 1.84 -13.99
CA ASN A 3 -2.40 1.95 -14.18
C ASN A 3 -3.21 1.23 -13.08
N GLY A 4 -2.52 0.60 -12.13
CA GLY A 4 -3.13 -0.18 -11.07
C GLY A 4 -3.54 0.61 -9.84
N THR A 5 -4.61 0.13 -9.22
CA THR A 5 -5.24 0.76 -8.05
C THR A 5 -4.66 0.31 -6.71
N ASN A 6 -3.61 -0.53 -6.70
CA ASN A 6 -3.09 -1.18 -5.50
C ASN A 6 -1.73 -0.64 -5.06
N LEU A 7 -1.52 0.66 -5.20
CA LEU A 7 -0.26 1.31 -4.87
C LEU A 7 -0.45 2.48 -3.90
N TYR A 8 0.38 2.52 -2.86
CA TYR A 8 0.47 3.67 -1.96
C TYR A 8 1.60 4.64 -2.32
N ASN A 9 2.63 4.14 -2.98
CA ASN A 9 3.89 4.86 -3.20
C ASN A 9 4.11 5.09 -4.69
N LEU A 10 4.59 6.29 -5.05
CA LEU A 10 5.09 6.56 -6.40
C LEU A 10 6.51 6.00 -6.53
N ILE A 11 6.71 5.02 -7.41
CA ILE A 11 7.97 4.28 -7.58
C ILE A 11 8.61 4.66 -8.91
N PHE A 12 9.93 4.87 -8.88
CA PHE A 12 10.77 5.16 -10.05
C PHE A 12 11.88 4.12 -10.14
N ILE A 13 12.20 3.68 -11.34
CA ILE A 13 13.22 2.66 -11.57
C ILE A 13 14.33 3.30 -12.40
N GLY A 14 15.51 3.41 -11.79
CA GLY A 14 16.74 3.89 -12.42
C GLY A 14 17.70 2.73 -12.69
N LYS A 15 18.77 2.99 -13.45
CA LYS A 15 19.80 1.98 -13.74
C LYS A 15 20.46 1.45 -12.48
N ASP A 16 20.67 2.30 -11.49
CA ASP A 16 21.41 2.05 -10.25
C ASP A 16 20.51 1.80 -9.03
N GLY A 17 19.19 1.87 -9.18
CA GLY A 17 18.30 1.75 -8.02
C GLY A 17 16.82 1.83 -8.30
N ILE A 18 16.05 1.41 -7.31
CA ILE A 18 14.63 1.69 -7.18
C ILE A 18 14.47 2.84 -6.21
N TYR A 19 13.66 3.82 -6.58
CA TYR A 19 13.41 5.03 -5.82
C TYR A 19 11.91 5.19 -5.58
N TYR A 20 11.57 5.95 -4.55
CA TYR A 20 10.18 6.28 -4.25
C TYR A 20 10.07 7.71 -3.72
N TYR A 21 8.90 8.32 -3.91
CA TYR A 21 8.58 9.59 -3.29
C TYR A 21 8.05 9.38 -1.86
N ASP A 22 8.80 9.83 -0.86
CA ASP A 22 8.36 9.83 0.54
C ASP A 22 7.52 11.09 0.78
N SER A 23 6.19 10.91 0.93
CA SER A 23 5.25 12.02 1.13
C SER A 23 5.45 12.77 2.44
N GLU A 24 5.93 12.07 3.48
CA GLU A 24 6.16 12.66 4.81
C GLU A 24 7.41 13.54 4.78
N LYS A 25 8.44 13.11 4.06
CA LYS A 25 9.68 13.89 3.88
C LYS A 25 9.66 14.84 2.69
N LYS A 26 8.65 14.73 1.82
CA LYS A 26 8.49 15.48 0.57
C LYS A 26 9.72 15.42 -0.34
N LYS A 27 10.33 14.23 -0.47
CA LYS A 27 11.51 14.01 -1.30
C LYS A 27 11.57 12.61 -1.88
N GLN A 28 12.26 12.46 -3.01
CA GLN A 28 12.63 11.16 -3.55
C GLN A 28 13.73 10.52 -2.70
N LEU A 29 13.59 9.23 -2.42
CA LEU A 29 14.55 8.40 -1.68
C LEU A 29 14.86 7.13 -2.46
N LYS A 30 16.10 6.62 -2.32
CA LYS A 30 16.47 5.29 -2.83
C LYS A 30 15.93 4.23 -1.88
N ALA A 31 15.14 3.29 -2.40
CA ALA A 31 14.65 2.12 -1.69
C ALA A 31 15.70 0.99 -1.66
N GLY A 32 16.46 0.84 -2.74
CA GLY A 32 17.49 -0.18 -2.88
C GLY A 32 18.06 -0.22 -4.29
N ASP A 33 18.92 -1.18 -4.56
CA ASP A 33 19.49 -1.40 -5.90
C ASP A 33 18.44 -1.89 -6.90
N ASN A 34 18.72 -1.72 -8.18
CA ASN A 34 17.82 -2.17 -9.23
C ASN A 34 17.85 -3.71 -9.30
N ILE A 35 16.67 -4.33 -9.16
CA ILE A 35 16.50 -5.79 -9.18
C ILE A 35 16.03 -6.33 -10.53
N PHE A 36 15.75 -5.45 -11.50
CA PHE A 36 15.16 -5.79 -12.79
C PHE A 36 16.22 -5.93 -13.88
N ILE A 37 15.95 -6.83 -14.82
CA ILE A 37 16.85 -7.14 -15.94
C ILE A 37 16.35 -6.48 -17.21
N GLY A 38 17.03 -5.42 -17.67
CA GLY A 38 16.75 -4.77 -18.94
C GLY A 38 15.49 -3.91 -18.94
N ASN A 39 14.62 -4.09 -19.93
CA ASN A 39 13.45 -3.23 -20.12
C ASN A 39 12.30 -3.69 -19.22
N ILE A 40 11.58 -2.72 -18.66
CA ILE A 40 10.45 -2.97 -17.76
C ILE A 40 9.19 -2.50 -18.45
N GLU A 41 8.18 -3.36 -18.47
CA GLU A 41 6.88 -3.09 -19.06
C GLU A 41 5.78 -3.46 -18.06
N GLU A 42 4.78 -2.60 -17.91
CA GLU A 42 3.56 -2.93 -17.19
C GLU A 42 2.62 -3.67 -18.15
N ILE A 43 2.27 -4.91 -17.80
CA ILE A 43 1.46 -5.79 -18.66
C ILE A 43 0.00 -5.92 -18.16
N ALA A 44 -0.21 -5.59 -16.90
CA ALA A 44 -1.50 -5.47 -16.25
C ALA A 44 -1.34 -4.56 -15.02
N PRO A 45 -2.43 -3.96 -14.51
CA PRO A 45 -2.43 -3.24 -13.25
C PRO A 45 -1.59 -3.90 -12.14
N ASN A 46 -0.61 -3.17 -11.62
CA ASN A 46 0.31 -3.64 -10.56
C ASN A 46 1.20 -4.84 -10.95
N ILE A 47 1.28 -5.23 -12.23
CA ILE A 47 2.03 -6.39 -12.72
C ILE A 47 2.92 -5.98 -13.87
N PHE A 48 4.19 -6.32 -13.75
CA PHE A 48 5.24 -5.84 -14.64
C PHE A 48 6.18 -6.98 -15.01
N THR A 49 6.74 -6.88 -16.20
CA THR A 49 7.76 -7.80 -16.68
C THR A 49 9.06 -7.06 -16.89
N ASP A 50 10.16 -7.73 -16.60
CA ASP A 50 11.46 -7.36 -17.15
C ASP A 50 11.77 -8.25 -18.38
N ASN A 51 13.03 -8.29 -18.82
CA ASN A 51 13.41 -9.13 -19.95
C ASN A 51 13.24 -10.65 -19.68
N GLU A 52 13.14 -11.12 -18.44
CA GLU A 52 13.11 -12.54 -18.09
C GLU A 52 11.94 -12.96 -17.18
N ASN A 53 11.46 -12.06 -16.34
CA ASN A 53 10.68 -12.35 -15.15
C ASN A 53 9.39 -11.51 -15.14
N ILE A 54 8.36 -12.03 -14.47
CA ILE A 54 7.14 -11.32 -14.13
C ILE A 54 7.14 -11.04 -12.62
N TYR A 55 6.67 -9.85 -12.26
CA TYR A 55 6.62 -9.35 -10.90
C TYR A 55 5.27 -8.68 -10.64
N TYR A 56 4.96 -8.49 -9.37
CA TYR A 56 3.78 -7.71 -8.98
C TYR A 56 4.05 -6.86 -7.75
N PHE A 57 3.28 -5.78 -7.62
CA PHE A 57 3.21 -4.99 -6.40
C PHE A 57 2.09 -5.48 -5.50
N SER A 58 2.34 -5.46 -4.20
CA SER A 58 1.32 -5.64 -3.17
C SER A 58 1.47 -4.53 -2.14
N ALA A 59 0.35 -3.92 -1.74
CA ALA A 59 0.37 -2.79 -0.83
C ALA A 59 -0.46 -3.07 0.42
N TYR A 60 0.06 -2.64 1.56
CA TYR A 60 -0.61 -2.81 2.85
C TYR A 60 -0.27 -1.67 3.81
N SER A 61 -1.21 -1.36 4.70
CA SER A 61 -1.02 -0.36 5.74
C SER A 61 -0.80 -1.03 7.10
N VAL A 62 0.15 -0.51 7.87
CA VAL A 62 0.31 -0.90 9.28
C VAL A 62 -0.36 0.17 10.14
N ARG A 63 -1.25 -0.26 11.03
CA ARG A 63 -1.94 0.61 11.99
C ARG A 63 -1.59 0.21 13.42
N SER A 64 -1.62 1.17 14.33
CA SER A 64 -1.31 0.94 15.73
C SER A 64 -2.42 0.14 16.42
N GLY A 65 -2.01 -0.92 17.14
CA GLY A 65 -2.87 -1.69 18.04
C GLY A 65 -2.86 -1.15 19.49
N SER A 66 -2.15 -0.05 19.75
CA SER A 66 -2.01 0.48 21.11
C SER A 66 -3.33 1.15 21.56
N ARG A 67 -3.71 1.03 22.84
CA ARG A 67 -4.92 1.71 23.34
C ARG A 67 -4.87 3.23 23.17
N LYS A 68 -3.68 3.83 23.24
CA LYS A 68 -3.51 5.30 23.15
C LYS A 68 -3.56 5.83 21.72
N SER A 69 -3.42 4.95 20.73
CA SER A 69 -3.40 5.33 19.32
C SER A 69 -4.06 4.27 18.42
N LEU A 70 -5.14 3.66 18.91
CA LEU A 70 -5.77 2.53 18.23
C LEU A 70 -6.23 2.95 16.83
N GLY A 71 -5.77 2.24 15.80
CA GLY A 71 -6.10 2.52 14.40
C GLY A 71 -5.28 3.64 13.75
N GLU A 72 -4.36 4.28 14.47
CA GLU A 72 -3.45 5.29 13.90
C GLU A 72 -2.60 4.67 12.78
N LEU A 73 -2.56 5.30 11.61
CA LEU A 73 -1.74 4.85 10.49
C LEU A 73 -0.26 5.05 10.81
N LEU A 74 0.48 3.96 10.93
CA LEU A 74 1.91 3.97 11.24
C LEU A 74 2.77 3.94 9.97
N SER A 75 2.37 3.14 8.99
CA SER A 75 3.05 3.10 7.70
C SER A 75 2.16 2.65 6.56
N ARG A 76 2.54 3.09 5.35
CA ARG A 76 2.10 2.49 4.10
C ARG A 76 3.28 1.80 3.44
N ASN A 77 3.05 0.58 3.00
CA ASN A 77 4.08 -0.29 2.46
C ASN A 77 3.67 -0.72 1.06
N THR A 78 4.65 -0.79 0.16
CA THR A 78 4.50 -1.45 -1.13
C THR A 78 5.64 -2.44 -1.25
N ASP A 79 5.28 -3.70 -1.38
CA ASP A 79 6.20 -4.79 -1.63
C ASP A 79 6.30 -5.06 -3.12
N ILE A 80 7.49 -5.47 -3.56
CA ILE A 80 7.77 -5.97 -4.91
C ILE A 80 8.02 -7.47 -4.80
N TYR A 81 7.20 -8.26 -5.48
CA TYR A 81 7.30 -9.71 -5.52
C TYR A 81 7.73 -10.18 -6.90
N TYR A 82 8.69 -11.10 -6.95
CA TYR A 82 8.91 -11.94 -8.12
C TYR A 82 7.82 -13.02 -8.16
N LEU A 83 7.07 -13.08 -9.25
CA LEU A 83 6.02 -14.07 -9.45
C LEU A 83 6.59 -15.35 -10.07
N ASP A 84 7.26 -15.21 -11.22
CA ASP A 84 7.73 -16.34 -12.03
C ASP A 84 8.61 -15.85 -13.20
N LYS A 85 9.18 -16.77 -13.99
CA LYS A 85 9.69 -16.47 -15.33
C LYS A 85 8.55 -16.02 -16.24
N LYS A 86 8.79 -14.98 -17.04
CA LYS A 86 7.79 -14.36 -17.93
C LYS A 86 7.32 -15.31 -19.02
N ASP A 87 8.18 -16.25 -19.42
CA ASP A 87 7.89 -17.17 -20.51
C ASP A 87 6.65 -18.03 -20.23
N GLY A 88 5.82 -18.14 -21.27
CA GLY A 88 4.58 -18.94 -21.23
C GLY A 88 3.38 -18.25 -20.58
N TRP A 89 3.54 -17.07 -19.98
CA TRP A 89 2.41 -16.23 -19.57
C TRP A 89 1.75 -15.58 -20.78
N LYS A 90 0.42 -15.68 -20.86
CA LYS A 90 -0.38 -15.05 -21.91
C LYS A 90 -1.63 -14.43 -21.32
N LYS A 91 -1.92 -13.19 -21.67
CA LYS A 91 -3.22 -12.57 -21.39
C LYS A 91 -4.28 -13.28 -22.21
N VAL A 92 -5.39 -13.65 -21.57
CA VAL A 92 -6.56 -14.28 -22.20
C VAL A 92 -7.61 -13.23 -22.47
N LYS A 93 -7.99 -12.44 -21.46
CA LYS A 93 -9.04 -11.43 -21.56
C LYS A 93 -8.97 -10.42 -20.41
N ASP A 94 -9.28 -9.16 -20.68
CA ASP A 94 -9.50 -8.16 -19.63
C ASP A 94 -10.97 -8.22 -19.17
N ILE A 95 -11.24 -7.97 -17.88
CA ILE A 95 -12.60 -7.93 -17.32
C ILE A 95 -13.00 -6.47 -17.13
N ARG A 96 -14.08 -6.06 -17.79
CA ARG A 96 -14.60 -4.69 -17.86
C ARG A 96 -13.49 -3.71 -18.23
N GLU A 97 -12.89 -3.96 -19.39
CA GLU A 97 -11.74 -3.19 -19.91
C GLU A 97 -10.54 -3.12 -18.93
N GLY A 98 -10.43 -4.09 -18.03
CA GLY A 98 -9.35 -4.17 -17.03
C GLY A 98 -9.65 -3.44 -15.72
N SER A 99 -10.81 -2.80 -15.57
CA SER A 99 -11.20 -2.08 -14.36
C SER A 99 -11.39 -2.99 -13.14
N ILE A 100 -11.87 -4.22 -13.35
CA ILE A 100 -11.96 -5.25 -12.30
C ILE A 100 -10.66 -6.04 -12.22
N GLY A 101 -10.13 -6.45 -13.37
CA GLY A 101 -8.93 -7.26 -13.45
C GLY A 101 -8.75 -7.90 -14.82
N SER A 102 -7.90 -8.92 -14.91
CA SER A 102 -7.64 -9.62 -16.17
C SER A 102 -7.36 -11.11 -15.95
N ILE A 103 -7.68 -11.92 -16.96
CA ILE A 103 -7.51 -13.36 -16.96
C ILE A 103 -6.24 -13.70 -17.75
N TRP A 104 -5.39 -14.51 -17.15
CA TRP A 104 -4.10 -14.93 -17.69
C TRP A 104 -3.95 -16.43 -17.68
N LYS A 105 -3.10 -16.95 -18.56
CA LYS A 105 -2.81 -18.37 -18.70
C LYS A 105 -1.31 -18.62 -18.61
N LYS A 106 -0.93 -19.69 -17.90
CA LYS A 106 0.40 -20.29 -17.95
C LYS A 106 0.28 -21.81 -17.97
N GLY A 107 0.74 -22.42 -19.05
CA GLY A 107 0.50 -23.85 -19.32
C GLY A 107 -1.00 -24.18 -19.30
N ASN A 108 -1.41 -25.11 -18.45
CA ASN A 108 -2.82 -25.51 -18.30
C ASN A 108 -3.55 -24.81 -17.15
N LYS A 109 -2.92 -23.83 -16.49
CA LYS A 109 -3.48 -23.09 -15.36
C LYS A 109 -3.92 -21.70 -15.79
N TYR A 110 -4.97 -21.20 -15.13
CA TYR A 110 -5.50 -19.86 -15.33
C TYR A 110 -5.41 -19.05 -14.04
N TYR A 111 -5.22 -17.75 -14.23
CA TYR A 111 -4.96 -16.80 -13.17
C TYR A 111 -5.83 -15.57 -13.36
N TYR A 112 -6.29 -15.01 -12.25
CA TYR A 112 -6.95 -13.72 -12.18
C TYR A 112 -5.96 -12.72 -11.59
N PHE A 113 -5.65 -11.70 -12.36
CA PHE A 113 -4.82 -10.57 -11.96
C PHE A 113 -5.75 -9.43 -11.53
N ASN A 114 -5.71 -9.10 -10.24
CA ASN A 114 -6.65 -8.20 -9.60
C ASN A 114 -6.33 -6.72 -9.86
N ASN A 115 -7.36 -5.95 -10.20
CA ASN A 115 -7.32 -4.49 -10.24
C ASN A 115 -8.40 -3.84 -9.35
N LEU A 116 -9.00 -4.60 -8.44
CA LEU A 116 -9.87 -4.03 -7.42
C LEU A 116 -8.99 -3.43 -6.33
N GLY A 117 -9.01 -2.10 -6.24
CA GLY A 117 -8.28 -1.26 -5.29
C GLY A 117 -8.18 -1.79 -3.86
N ILE A 118 -7.15 -1.38 -3.12
CA ILE A 118 -6.92 -1.76 -1.69
C ILE A 118 -8.12 -1.44 -0.79
N PHE A 119 -8.99 -0.50 -1.18
CA PHE A 119 -10.19 -0.14 -0.43
C PHE A 119 -11.30 -1.21 -0.51
N ASN A 120 -11.12 -2.24 -1.33
CA ASN A 120 -12.10 -3.29 -1.56
C ASN A 120 -11.85 -4.56 -0.72
N SER A 121 -10.92 -4.57 0.22
CA SER A 121 -10.60 -5.76 1.05
C SER A 121 -10.20 -6.99 0.21
N ILE A 122 -9.69 -6.75 -1.00
CA ILE A 122 -9.12 -7.75 -1.91
C ILE A 122 -7.67 -7.35 -2.12
N ASP A 123 -6.81 -7.81 -1.22
CA ASP A 123 -5.48 -7.22 -1.08
C ASP A 123 -4.41 -7.94 -1.92
N ASN A 124 -4.72 -9.13 -2.44
CA ASN A 124 -3.78 -9.88 -3.27
C ASN A 124 -3.90 -9.50 -4.74
N THR A 125 -2.76 -9.46 -5.41
CA THR A 125 -2.67 -9.05 -6.82
C THR A 125 -2.88 -10.23 -7.76
N VAL A 126 -2.53 -11.45 -7.33
CA VAL A 126 -2.56 -12.65 -8.17
C VAL A 126 -3.32 -13.77 -7.50
N TYR A 127 -4.30 -14.31 -8.21
CA TYR A 127 -5.06 -15.48 -7.82
C TYR A 127 -4.98 -16.54 -8.90
N LYS A 128 -4.91 -17.82 -8.52
CA LYS A 128 -5.12 -18.97 -9.39
C LYS A 128 -6.63 -19.28 -9.41
N ILE A 129 -7.19 -19.41 -10.60
CA ILE A 129 -8.58 -19.87 -10.77
C ILE A 129 -8.59 -21.39 -10.57
N SER A 130 -9.38 -21.87 -9.62
CA SER A 130 -9.30 -23.27 -9.16
C SER A 130 -10.10 -24.24 -10.03
N ASP A 131 -11.12 -23.78 -10.75
CA ASP A 131 -11.95 -24.62 -11.61
C ASP A 131 -12.38 -23.96 -12.93
N LYS A 132 -12.86 -24.81 -13.84
CA LYS A 132 -13.25 -24.42 -15.20
C LYS A 132 -14.59 -23.67 -15.23
N GLU A 133 -15.48 -23.92 -14.28
CA GLU A 133 -16.79 -23.26 -14.22
C GLU A 133 -16.60 -21.76 -13.94
N THR A 134 -15.80 -21.43 -12.92
CA THR A 134 -15.40 -20.07 -12.57
C THR A 134 -14.71 -19.38 -13.74
N LEU A 135 -13.75 -20.06 -14.40
CA LEU A 135 -13.08 -19.53 -15.58
C LEU A 135 -14.07 -19.19 -16.71
N ASN A 136 -14.97 -20.12 -17.02
CA ASN A 136 -15.95 -19.95 -18.09
C ASN A 136 -16.90 -18.78 -17.80
N TYR A 137 -17.34 -18.65 -16.54
CA TYR A 137 -18.18 -17.53 -16.12
C TYR A 137 -17.45 -16.19 -16.23
N LEU A 138 -16.22 -16.11 -15.72
CA LEU A 138 -15.42 -14.88 -15.81
C LEU A 138 -15.18 -14.48 -17.28
N LEU A 139 -14.95 -15.44 -18.18
CA LEU A 139 -14.77 -15.17 -19.62
C LEU A 139 -16.06 -14.74 -20.33
N SER A 140 -17.19 -15.36 -20.00
CA SER A 140 -18.48 -15.05 -20.63
C SER A 140 -19.04 -13.70 -20.20
N LYS A 141 -18.71 -13.26 -18.99
CA LYS A 141 -19.13 -11.99 -18.41
C LYS A 141 -18.06 -10.90 -18.41
N ALA A 142 -16.90 -11.16 -19.01
CA ALA A 142 -15.78 -10.23 -19.04
C ALA A 142 -16.12 -8.86 -19.65
N ASP A 143 -16.97 -8.82 -20.69
CA ASP A 143 -17.35 -7.57 -21.37
C ASP A 143 -18.72 -7.04 -20.90
N ASP A 144 -19.31 -7.62 -19.84
CA ASP A 144 -20.63 -7.23 -19.35
C ASP A 144 -20.51 -5.96 -18.49
N GLU A 145 -20.79 -4.83 -19.10
CA GLU A 145 -20.76 -3.49 -18.50
C GLU A 145 -22.02 -3.14 -17.72
N THR A 146 -23.03 -4.04 -17.65
CA THR A 146 -24.28 -3.72 -16.95
C THR A 146 -24.02 -3.32 -15.49
N ASP A 147 -24.33 -2.07 -15.18
CA ASP A 147 -24.18 -1.48 -13.85
C ASP A 147 -25.12 -2.20 -12.87
N ASP A 148 -24.57 -2.70 -11.77
CA ASP A 148 -25.29 -3.34 -10.65
C ASP A 148 -26.16 -2.36 -9.83
N ILE A 149 -26.73 -1.35 -10.47
CA ILE A 149 -27.71 -0.49 -9.82
C ILE A 149 -29.05 -1.24 -9.86
N LYS A 150 -29.22 -2.18 -8.93
CA LYS A 150 -30.50 -2.77 -8.49
C LYS A 150 -31.13 -3.83 -9.40
N SER A 151 -30.46 -4.94 -9.64
CA SER A 151 -31.18 -6.16 -10.06
C SER A 151 -30.98 -7.26 -9.03
N GLU A 152 -32.06 -7.84 -8.54
CA GLU A 152 -32.06 -9.09 -7.78
C GLU A 152 -31.54 -10.21 -8.71
N GLY A 153 -30.22 -10.30 -8.81
CA GLY A 153 -29.52 -11.15 -9.78
C GLY A 153 -28.25 -10.47 -10.25
N LEU A 154 -27.13 -10.77 -9.56
CA LEU A 154 -25.78 -10.40 -9.97
C LEU A 154 -25.51 -10.97 -11.38
N THR A 155 -25.66 -10.15 -12.42
CA THR A 155 -25.46 -10.60 -13.80
C THR A 155 -24.08 -10.24 -14.34
N ALA A 156 -23.38 -9.31 -13.70
CA ALA A 156 -22.08 -8.82 -14.13
C ALA A 156 -21.00 -8.95 -13.03
N ILE A 157 -19.73 -8.97 -13.45
CA ILE A 157 -18.60 -9.20 -12.55
C ILE A 157 -18.32 -7.91 -11.78
N ASN A 158 -18.53 -7.93 -10.48
CA ASN A 158 -18.26 -6.82 -9.58
C ASN A 158 -17.37 -7.24 -8.40
N THR A 159 -17.05 -6.26 -7.56
CA THR A 159 -16.21 -6.45 -6.38
C THR A 159 -16.75 -7.53 -5.43
N ASP A 160 -18.06 -7.54 -5.15
CA ASP A 160 -18.67 -8.51 -4.24
C ASP A 160 -18.60 -9.93 -4.78
N TYR A 161 -18.86 -10.12 -6.08
CA TYR A 161 -18.71 -11.40 -6.74
C TYR A 161 -17.27 -11.92 -6.66
N ILE A 162 -16.26 -11.08 -6.90
CA ILE A 162 -14.85 -11.47 -6.76
C ILE A 162 -14.53 -11.83 -5.29
N ARG A 163 -15.06 -11.11 -4.30
CA ARG A 163 -14.91 -11.47 -2.87
C ARG A 163 -15.51 -12.85 -2.58
N ASP A 164 -16.70 -13.14 -3.11
CA ASP A 164 -17.35 -14.43 -2.93
C ASP A 164 -16.55 -15.57 -3.56
N LEU A 165 -15.95 -15.36 -4.75
CA LEU A 165 -15.06 -16.33 -5.35
C LEU A 165 -13.82 -16.61 -4.48
N ILE A 166 -13.25 -15.57 -3.85
CA ILE A 166 -12.10 -15.74 -2.94
C ILE A 166 -12.53 -16.51 -1.68
N LYS A 167 -13.65 -16.10 -1.07
CA LYS A 167 -14.20 -16.74 0.14
C LYS A 167 -14.52 -18.22 -0.06
N ASN A 168 -14.98 -18.59 -1.26
CA ASN A 168 -15.30 -19.96 -1.65
C ASN A 168 -14.11 -20.72 -2.29
N GLU A 169 -12.88 -20.20 -2.14
CA GLU A 169 -11.64 -20.82 -2.66
C GLU A 169 -11.65 -21.10 -4.19
N LYS A 170 -12.46 -20.33 -4.92
CA LYS A 170 -12.51 -20.32 -6.39
C LYS A 170 -11.37 -19.49 -6.98
N LEU A 171 -10.97 -18.45 -6.25
CA LEU A 171 -9.76 -17.65 -6.49
C LEU A 171 -8.79 -17.87 -5.34
N ILE A 172 -7.75 -18.67 -5.59
CA ILE A 172 -6.75 -19.05 -4.59
C ILE A 172 -5.54 -18.12 -4.69
N VAL A 173 -5.16 -17.47 -3.59
CA VAL A 173 -4.01 -16.55 -3.55
C VAL A 173 -2.73 -17.24 -4.04
N VAL A 174 -1.97 -16.56 -4.87
CA VAL A 174 -0.62 -16.96 -5.28
C VAL A 174 0.38 -16.00 -4.66
N SER A 175 1.31 -16.54 -3.87
CA SER A 175 2.40 -15.75 -3.30
C SER A 175 3.67 -15.94 -4.11
N GLY A 176 4.27 -14.84 -4.56
CA GLY A 176 5.61 -14.79 -5.11
C GLY A 176 6.70 -14.70 -4.04
N GLU A 177 7.95 -14.59 -4.49
CA GLU A 177 9.11 -14.32 -3.65
C GLU A 177 9.27 -12.80 -3.45
N LYS A 178 9.23 -12.32 -2.21
CA LYS A 178 9.42 -10.90 -1.92
C LYS A 178 10.85 -10.48 -2.22
N LYS A 179 11.02 -9.47 -3.08
CA LYS A 179 12.32 -8.90 -3.44
C LYS A 179 12.63 -7.60 -2.72
N MET A 180 11.61 -6.79 -2.43
CA MET A 180 11.80 -5.48 -1.80
C MET A 180 10.54 -5.04 -1.06
N THR A 181 10.73 -4.22 -0.02
CA THR A 181 9.65 -3.48 0.65
C THR A 181 10.00 -2.00 0.64
N ILE A 182 9.06 -1.18 0.20
CA ILE A 182 9.12 0.28 0.23
C ILE A 182 8.18 0.77 1.32
N THR A 183 8.70 1.45 2.33
CA THR A 183 7.91 1.90 3.49
C THR A 183 7.95 3.42 3.62
N ILE A 184 6.76 4.03 3.67
CA ILE A 184 6.57 5.39 4.18
C ILE A 184 6.05 5.28 5.61
N LYS A 185 6.84 5.74 6.58
CA LYS A 185 6.44 5.79 7.99
C LYS A 185 5.84 7.16 8.29
N TYR A 186 4.64 7.16 8.85
CA TYR A 186 3.99 8.35 9.37
C TYR A 186 4.52 8.64 10.76
N LYS A 187 4.82 9.90 11.04
CA LYS A 187 5.14 10.32 12.41
C LYS A 187 3.87 10.22 13.25
N THR A 188 3.95 9.54 14.38
CA THR A 188 2.91 9.63 15.39
C THR A 188 3.05 10.97 16.09
N ASP A 189 2.05 11.83 15.92
CA ASP A 189 2.08 13.20 16.45
C ASP A 189 2.25 13.23 17.98
N ILE A 190 1.97 12.13 18.67
CA ILE A 190 1.92 12.06 20.12
C ILE A 190 3.27 12.42 20.77
N VAL A 191 4.39 11.89 20.27
CA VAL A 191 5.70 12.12 20.90
C VAL A 191 6.20 13.54 20.61
N ASP A 192 6.14 13.98 19.35
CA ASP A 192 6.54 15.34 18.97
C ASP A 192 5.66 16.40 19.65
N LYS A 193 4.35 16.13 19.82
CA LYS A 193 3.42 17.02 20.51
C LYS A 193 3.69 17.07 22.02
N ILE A 194 3.86 15.92 22.69
CA ILE A 194 4.20 15.87 24.12
C ILE A 194 5.54 16.58 24.39
N PHE A 195 6.56 16.32 23.57
CA PHE A 195 7.88 16.95 23.72
C PHE A 195 7.83 18.47 23.50
N LYS A 196 7.07 18.95 22.52
CA LYS A 196 6.87 20.40 22.31
C LYS A 196 6.15 21.06 23.48
N TYR A 197 5.09 20.42 24.02
CA TYR A 197 4.37 20.96 25.17
C TYR A 197 5.19 20.90 26.45
N SER A 198 5.97 19.84 26.68
CA SER A 198 6.82 19.72 27.87
C SER A 198 7.94 20.78 27.90
N ILE A 199 8.57 21.07 26.76
CA ILE A 199 9.53 22.18 26.63
C ILE A 199 8.86 23.52 26.95
N ARG A 200 7.65 23.77 26.41
CA ARG A 200 6.95 25.04 26.65
C ARG A 200 6.58 25.22 28.12
N ILE A 201 6.12 24.15 28.79
CA ILE A 201 5.83 24.16 30.24
C ILE A 201 7.12 24.41 31.03
N PHE A 202 8.21 23.74 30.69
CA PHE A 202 9.50 23.91 31.36
C PHE A 202 10.00 25.36 31.28
N LEU A 203 9.89 26.01 30.11
CA LEU A 203 10.26 27.41 29.93
C LEU A 203 9.43 28.36 30.80
N VAL A 204 8.11 28.13 30.92
CA VAL A 204 7.23 28.92 31.78
C VAL A 204 7.62 28.77 33.26
N VAL A 205 7.82 27.54 33.72
CA VAL A 205 8.23 27.26 35.10
C VAL A 205 9.61 27.87 35.40
N TYR A 206 10.56 27.76 34.48
CA TYR A 206 11.88 28.38 34.60
C TYR A 206 11.78 29.91 34.71
N PHE A 207 10.92 30.54 33.90
CA PHE A 207 10.71 31.99 33.96
C PHE A 207 10.11 32.44 35.31
N ILE A 208 9.11 31.71 35.82
CA ILE A 208 8.55 31.95 37.17
C ILE A 208 9.64 31.82 38.24
N PHE A 209 10.49 30.80 38.13
CA PHE A 209 11.60 30.60 39.07
C PHE A 209 12.59 31.78 39.07
N ILE A 210 12.93 32.33 37.89
CA ILE A 210 13.80 33.51 37.78
C ILE A 210 13.15 34.74 38.44
N ILE A 211 11.87 35.00 38.18
CA ILE A 211 11.12 36.08 38.84
C ILE A 211 11.15 35.92 40.36
N PHE A 212 10.85 34.72 40.85
CA PHE A 212 10.81 34.45 42.29
C PHE A 212 12.19 34.59 42.95
N LYS A 213 13.26 34.13 42.28
CA LYS A 213 14.64 34.29 42.73
C LYS A 213 15.03 35.78 42.83
N ASN A 214 14.68 36.58 41.83
CA ASN A 214 14.91 38.02 41.83
C ASN A 214 14.12 38.73 42.93
N PHE A 215 12.85 38.37 43.11
CA PHE A 215 12.00 38.92 44.18
C PHE A 215 12.54 38.60 45.59
N ARG A 216 13.00 37.36 45.81
CA ARG A 216 13.64 36.96 47.09
C ARG A 216 14.94 37.72 47.35
N LYS A 217 15.76 37.94 46.31
CA LYS A 217 17.01 38.73 46.42
C LYS A 217 16.71 40.18 46.80
N SER A 218 15.71 40.80 46.18
CA SER A 218 15.28 42.18 46.48
C SER A 218 14.80 42.34 47.93
N ARG A 219 14.04 41.37 48.46
CA ARG A 219 13.61 41.40 49.88
C ARG A 219 14.75 41.22 50.87
N ARG A 220 15.78 40.45 50.52
CA ARG A 220 16.95 40.24 51.38
C ARG A 220 17.76 41.54 51.53
N ILE A 221 17.99 42.25 50.43
CA ILE A 221 18.67 43.56 50.42
C ILE A 221 17.86 44.63 51.19
N SER A 222 16.53 44.60 51.09
CA SER A 222 15.66 45.53 51.84
C SER A 222 15.67 45.30 53.35
N ASN A 223 15.96 44.09 53.83
CA ASN A 223 15.99 43.76 55.26
C ASN A 223 17.38 43.97 55.89
N GLU A 224 18.45 44.04 55.09
CA GLU A 224 19.81 44.35 55.55
C GLU A 224 20.06 45.87 55.66
N ASN A 225 19.24 46.70 54.99
CA ASN A 225 19.32 48.16 55.01
C ASN A 225 18.36 48.82 56.01
N LYS A 226 17.90 48.08 57.03
CA LYS A 226 16.95 48.54 58.05
C LYS A 226 17.49 48.25 59.44
#